data_AF-A0A0D3ALX0-F1
#
_entry.id   AF-A0A0D3ALX0-F1
#
_cell.length_a   1.000
_cell.length_b   1.000
_cell.length_c   1.000
_cell.angle_alpha   90.00
_cell.angle_beta   90.00
_cell.angle_gamma   90.00
#
_symmetry.space_group_name_H-M   'P 1'
#
loop_
_entity.id
_entity.type
_entity.pdbx_description
1 polymer ?
#
loop_
_entity_poly.entity_id
_entity_poly.type
_entity_poly.pdbx_seq_one_letter_code
_entity_poly.pdbx_strand_id
1 'polypeptide(L)' 'MAHPTMPPPVPPPMAPPMPVDIHPDLMVPPSAPYSQYTVKDILRLPGREGLPVIDSDRCIEF' A
#
# COMPACT_ATOMS: atom_id res chain seq x y z
N MET A 1 30.27 -17.88 -33.78
CA MET A 1 29.15 -16.97 -34.14
C MET A 1 28.35 -16.73 -32.87
N ALA A 2 28.36 -15.50 -32.34
CA ALA A 2 27.61 -15.17 -31.12
C ALA A 2 26.15 -14.84 -31.49
N HIS A 3 25.20 -15.49 -30.81
CA HIS A 3 23.78 -15.17 -30.96
C HIS A 3 23.50 -13.80 -30.34
N PRO A 4 22.86 -12.86 -31.06
CA PRO A 4 22.41 -11.62 -30.44
C PRO A 4 21.31 -11.95 -29.44
N THR A 5 21.55 -11.65 -28.16
CA THR A 5 20.51 -11.73 -27.13
C THR A 5 19.65 -10.49 -27.26
N MET A 6 18.44 -10.65 -27.80
CA MET A 6 17.48 -9.55 -27.86
C MET A 6 16.97 -9.26 -26.45
N PRO A 7 16.88 -8.00 -26.02
CA PRO A 7 16.31 -7.65 -24.72
C PRO A 7 14.84 -8.12 -24.64
N PRO A 8 14.37 -8.52 -23.46
CA PRO A 8 12.98 -8.93 -23.28
C PRO A 8 12.05 -7.78 -23.68
N PRO A 9 10.92 -8.06 -24.35
CA PRO A 9 9.97 -7.05 -24.73
C PRO A 9 9.43 -6.34 -23.47
N VAL A 10 9.48 -5.00 -23.48
CA VAL A 10 8.93 -4.19 -22.39
C VAL A 10 7.40 -4.32 -22.44
N PRO A 11 6.74 -4.67 -21.32
CA PRO A 11 5.29 -4.71 -21.29
C PRO A 11 4.72 -3.31 -21.56
N PRO A 12 3.60 -3.21 -22.27
CA PRO A 12 2.97 -1.92 -22.54
C PRO A 12 2.63 -1.21 -21.22
N PRO A 13 2.64 0.14 -21.19
CA PRO A 13 2.21 0.90 -20.02
C PRO A 13 0.82 0.44 -19.61
N MET A 14 0.72 -0.11 -18.40
CA MET A 14 -0.55 -0.56 -17.88
C MET A 14 -1.41 0.68 -17.63
N ALA A 15 -2.60 0.73 -18.22
CA ALA A 15 -3.51 1.84 -18.02
C ALA A 15 -3.79 2.01 -16.51
N PRO A 16 -3.93 3.24 -16.00
CA PRO A 16 -4.36 3.45 -14.63
C PRO A 16 -5.63 2.63 -14.36
N PRO A 17 -5.75 1.97 -13.19
CA PRO A 17 -6.99 1.31 -12.83
C PRO A 17 -8.11 2.35 -12.96
N MET A 18 -9.22 1.95 -13.59
CA MET A 18 -10.43 2.78 -13.66
C MET A 18 -10.71 3.32 -12.26
N PRO A 19 -10.94 4.64 -12.09
CA PRO A 19 -11.32 5.15 -10.79
C PRO A 19 -12.61 4.43 -10.40
N VAL A 20 -12.50 3.51 -9.44
CA VAL A 20 -13.69 2.92 -8.85
C VAL A 20 -14.40 4.08 -8.16
N ASP A 21 -15.72 4.19 -8.31
CA ASP A 21 -16.55 5.24 -7.71
C ASP A 21 -16.55 5.08 -6.17
N ILE A 22 -15.39 5.37 -5.55
CA ILE A 22 -15.24 5.47 -4.11
C ILE A 22 -15.85 6.80 -3.74
N HIS A 23 -16.95 6.73 -2.99
CA HIS A 23 -17.63 7.90 -2.47
C HIS A 23 -16.60 8.88 -1.85
N PRO A 24 -16.68 10.20 -2.13
CA PRO A 24 -15.68 11.14 -1.65
C PRO A 24 -15.47 11.13 -0.12
N ASP A 25 -16.52 10.85 0.66
CA ASP A 25 -16.39 10.69 2.12
C ASP A 25 -15.64 9.41 2.55
N LEU A 26 -15.46 8.44 1.65
CA LEU A 26 -14.64 7.24 1.85
C LEU A 26 -13.20 7.41 1.33
N MET A 27 -12.93 8.45 0.53
CA MET A 27 -11.55 8.81 0.19
C MET A 27 -10.91 9.53 1.37
N VAL A 28 -9.99 8.85 2.06
CA VAL A 28 -9.13 9.52 3.04
C VAL A 28 -8.18 10.46 2.29
N PRO A 29 -8.21 11.78 2.55
CA PRO A 29 -7.27 12.69 1.92
C PRO A 29 -5.84 12.27 2.23
N PRO A 30 -4.90 12.29 1.27
CA PRO A 30 -3.49 12.09 1.55
C PRO A 30 -2.95 13.10 2.58
N SER A 31 -3.56 14.28 2.63
CA SER A 31 -3.28 15.36 3.59
C SER A 31 -3.88 15.13 4.98
N ALA A 32 -4.67 14.06 5.18
CA ALA A 32 -5.22 13.75 6.48
C ALA A 32 -4.07 13.59 7.49
N PRO A 33 -4.17 14.16 8.70
CA PRO A 33 -3.09 14.11 9.69
C PRO A 33 -2.64 12.67 10.00
N TYR A 34 -3.57 11.72 9.94
CA TYR A 34 -3.31 10.31 10.18
C TYR A 34 -2.60 9.59 9.02
N SER A 35 -2.69 10.11 7.79
CA SER A 35 -1.95 9.57 6.63
C SER A 35 -0.44 9.81 6.70
N GLN A 36 0.01 10.68 7.61
CA GLN A 36 1.43 10.97 7.80
C GLN A 36 2.11 10.03 8.79
N TYR A 37 1.34 9.27 9.58
CA TYR A 37 1.92 8.31 10.51
C TYR A 37 2.19 6.99 9.80
N THR A 38 3.47 6.62 9.71
CA THR A 38 3.85 5.26 9.30
C THR A 38 3.56 4.29 10.45
N VAL A 39 3.30 3.01 10.14
CA VAL A 39 3.09 1.94 11.14
C VAL A 39 4.12 2.02 12.27
N LYS A 40 5.39 2.26 11.94
CA LYS A 40 6.49 2.42 12.89
C LYS A 40 6.33 3.60 13.85
N ASP A 41 5.77 4.72 13.41
CA ASP A 41 5.45 5.86 14.28
C ASP A 41 4.29 5.51 15.22
N ILE A 42 3.27 4.84 14.70
CA ILE A 42 2.13 4.40 15.52
C ILE A 42 2.57 3.33 16.54
N LEU A 43 3.57 2.50 16.25
CA LEU A 43 4.14 1.54 17.20
C LEU A 43 5.05 2.18 18.25
N ARG A 44 5.60 3.37 17.97
CA ARG A 44 6.45 4.14 18.89
C ARG A 44 5.65 5.06 19.82
N LEU A 45 4.34 5.18 19.62
CA LEU A 45 3.48 6.00 20.47
C LEU A 45 3.43 5.41 21.89
N PRO A 46 3.72 6.21 22.93
CA PRO A 46 3.60 5.76 24.31
C PRO A 46 2.15 5.32 24.58
N GLY A 47 1.99 4.15 25.21
CA GLY A 47 0.67 3.56 25.49
C GLY A 47 0.15 2.57 24.43
N ARG A 48 0.90 2.30 23.35
CA ARG A 48 0.55 1.26 22.36
C ARG A 48 1.37 -0.03 22.48
N GLU A 49 2.31 -0.08 23.42
CA GLU A 49 3.29 -1.17 23.60
C GLU A 49 2.68 -2.53 23.99
N GLY A 50 1.38 -2.57 24.31
CA GLY A 50 0.62 -3.81 24.58
C GLY A 50 -0.69 -3.92 23.81
N LEU A 51 -0.97 -3.05 22.84
CA LEU A 51 -2.17 -3.15 22.03
C LEU A 51 -1.96 -4.15 20.89
N PRO A 52 -2.92 -5.05 20.62
CA PRO A 52 -2.82 -5.97 19.49
C PRO A 52 -2.76 -5.16 18.20
N VAL A 53 -1.66 -5.30 17.47
CA VAL A 53 -1.50 -4.72 16.14
C VAL A 53 -2.27 -5.61 15.18
N ILE A 54 -3.44 -5.14 14.76
CA ILE A 54 -4.18 -5.72 13.64
C ILE A 54 -3.33 -5.47 12.40
N ASP A 55 -2.66 -6.52 11.98
CA ASP A 55 -1.85 -6.52 10.77
C ASP A 55 -2.78 -6.94 9.64
N SER A 56 -2.97 -6.06 8.66
CA SER A 56 -3.90 -6.31 7.54
C SER A 56 -3.46 -7.47 6.65
N ASP A 57 -2.17 -7.81 6.64
CA ASP A 57 -1.61 -8.96 5.91
C ASP A 57 -1.75 -10.26 6.70
N ARG A 58 -1.87 -10.17 8.03
CA ARG A 58 -2.22 -11.29 8.88
C ARG A 58 -3.73 -11.51 8.79
N CYS A 59 -4.15 -12.28 7.78
CA CYS A 59 -5.47 -12.88 7.74
C CYS A 59 -5.77 -13.48 9.11
N ILE A 60 -6.76 -12.90 9.79
CA ILE A 60 -7.21 -13.40 11.09
C ILE A 60 -7.94 -14.70 10.81
N GLU A 61 -7.23 -15.82 10.88
CA GLU A 61 -7.84 -17.15 10.94
C GLU A 61 -8.56 -17.23 12.30
N PHE A 62 -9.88 -17.22 12.27
CA PHE A 62 -10.75 -17.38 13.45
C PHE A 62 -10.91 -18.85 13.82
#